data_AF-A0A520T5C3-F1
#
_entry.id   AF-A0A520T5C3-F1
#
_cell.length_a   1.000
_cell.length_b   1.000
_cell.length_c   1.000
_cell.angle_alpha   90.00
_cell.angle_beta   90.00
_cell.angle_gamma   90.00
#
_symmetry.space_group_name_H-M   'P 1'
#
loop_
_entity.id
_entity.type
_entity.pdbx_description
1 polymer ?
#
loop_
_entity_poly.entity_id
_entity_poly.type
_entity_poly.pdbx_seq_one_letter_code
_entity_poly.pdbx_strand_id
1 'polypeptide(L)' 'MRKFIIDMTMSYDFEVAIEAESEEEAKAKFTSTPLEKLGDYQFKSFYKTFRSIKLDEFDPRFYKDDGKVK' A
#
# COMPACT_ATOMS: atom_id res chain seq x y z
N MET A 1 8.99 -7.52 24.43
CA MET A 1 8.59 -7.75 23.02
C MET A 1 9.31 -6.73 22.15
N ARG A 2 9.91 -7.13 21.03
CA ARG A 2 10.68 -6.25 20.13
C ARG A 2 9.77 -5.68 19.03
N LYS A 3 9.97 -4.41 18.65
CA LYS A 3 9.22 -3.76 17.57
C LYS A 3 9.99 -3.93 16.26
N PHE A 4 9.31 -4.40 15.23
CA PHE A 4 9.87 -4.53 13.89
C PHE A 4 9.09 -3.64 12.93
N ILE A 5 9.81 -2.97 12.04
CA ILE A 5 9.25 -2.18 10.95
C ILE A 5 9.35 -3.04 9.69
N ILE A 6 8.22 -3.29 9.04
CA ILE A 6 8.13 -4.06 7.81
C ILE A 6 7.92 -3.09 6.66
N ASP A 7 8.84 -3.10 5.70
CA ASP A 7 8.67 -2.43 4.42
C ASP A 7 8.00 -3.41 3.44
N MET A 8 6.87 -3.01 2.88
CA MET A 8 6.11 -3.81 1.94
C MET A 8 5.42 -2.98 0.88
N THR A 9 5.17 -3.61 -0.27
CA THR A 9 4.28 -3.09 -1.32
C THR A 9 2.98 -3.87 -1.32
N MET A 10 1.88 -3.16 -1.56
CA MET A 10 0.59 -3.77 -1.87
C MET A 10 0.26 -3.50 -3.33
N SER A 11 -0.01 -4.56 -4.07
CA SER A 11 -0.47 -4.49 -5.47
C SER A 11 -1.84 -5.14 -5.58
N TYR A 12 -2.67 -4.62 -6.49
CA TYR A 12 -4.03 -5.10 -6.73
C TYR A 12 -4.23 -5.34 -8.23
N ASP A 13 -4.74 -6.52 -8.57
CA ASP A 13 -5.31 -6.75 -9.89
C ASP A 13 -6.80 -6.38 -9.82
N PHE A 14 -7.24 -5.48 -10.68
CA PHE A 14 -8.64 -5.10 -10.78
C PHE A 14 -9.04 -4.87 -12.25
N GLU A 15 -10.33 -5.04 -12.51
CA GLU A 15 -10.94 -4.72 -13.79
C GLU A 15 -11.88 -3.53 -13.61
N VAL A 16 -11.90 -2.66 -14.63
CA VAL A 16 -12.77 -1.48 -14.66
C VAL A 16 -13.63 -1.58 -15.91
N ALA A 17 -14.95 -1.46 -15.75
CA ALA A 17 -15.88 -1.31 -16.86
C ALA A 17 -16.05 0.18 -17.16
N ILE A 18 -15.84 0.57 -18.42
CA ILE A 18 -16.03 1.96 -18.90
C ILE A 18 -16.96 1.93 -20.10
N GLU A 19 -18.03 2.72 -20.03
CA GLU A 19 -18.93 2.94 -21.16
C GLU A 19 -18.41 4.10 -22.04
N ALA A 20 -18.14 3.80 -23.31
CA ALA A 20 -17.65 4.74 -24.31
C ALA A 20 -18.05 4.31 -25.72
N GLU A 21 -18.06 5.24 -26.67
CA GLU A 21 -18.44 4.98 -28.07
C GLU A 21 -17.26 4.48 -28.92
N SER A 22 -16.01 4.69 -28.46
CA SER A 22 -14.80 4.16 -29.10
C SER A 22 -13.70 3.77 -28.10
N GLU A 23 -12.71 3.02 -28.58
CA GLU A 23 -11.52 2.66 -27.78
C GLU A 23 -10.70 3.90 -27.40
N GLU A 24 -10.56 4.90 -28.29
CA GLU A 24 -9.85 6.14 -27.97
C GLU A 24 -10.58 6.93 -26.88
N GLU A 25 -11.91 6.99 -26.94
CA GLU A 25 -12.72 7.65 -25.92
C GLU A 25 -12.65 6.92 -24.57
N ALA A 26 -12.68 5.59 -24.57
CA ALA A 26 -12.50 4.77 -23.37
C ALA A 26 -11.14 5.04 -22.70
N LYS A 27 -10.05 5.09 -23.50
CA LYS A 27 -8.70 5.42 -23.00
C LYS A 27 -8.62 6.84 -22.45
N ALA A 28 -9.24 7.80 -23.12
CA ALA A 28 -9.28 9.19 -22.65
C ALA A 28 -10.03 9.30 -21.31
N LYS A 29 -11.19 8.63 -21.19
CA LYS A 29 -11.97 8.56 -19.94
C LYS A 29 -11.18 7.87 -18.82
N PHE A 30 -10.55 6.72 -19.07
CA PHE A 30 -9.73 6.03 -18.08
C PHE A 30 -8.58 6.91 -17.56
N THR A 31 -7.84 7.56 -18.47
CA THR A 31 -6.64 8.33 -18.12
C THR A 31 -6.99 9.63 -17.38
N SER A 32 -8.13 10.25 -17.70
CA SER A 32 -8.57 11.50 -17.09
C SER A 32 -9.38 11.31 -15.80
N THR A 33 -9.93 10.12 -15.57
CA THR A 33 -10.75 9.84 -14.39
C THR A 33 -9.89 9.31 -13.25
N PRO A 34 -9.89 9.97 -12.08
CA PRO A 34 -9.24 9.43 -10.89
C PRO A 34 -9.77 8.04 -10.55
N LEU A 35 -8.89 7.15 -10.06
CA LEU A 35 -9.24 5.77 -9.75
C LEU A 35 -10.44 5.64 -8.79
N GLU A 36 -10.56 6.55 -7.82
CA GLU A 36 -11.67 6.63 -6.86
C GLU A 36 -13.03 6.89 -7.50
N LYS A 37 -13.03 7.42 -8.73
CA LYS A 37 -14.22 7.75 -9.52
C LYS A 37 -14.50 6.75 -10.63
N LEU A 38 -13.62 5.77 -10.84
CA LEU A 38 -13.78 4.69 -11.81
C LEU A 38 -14.72 3.60 -11.26
N GLY A 39 -15.96 3.98 -10.90
CA GLY A 39 -17.09 3.06 -10.66
C GLY A 39 -16.84 1.85 -9.76
N ASP A 40 -17.67 0.81 -9.92
CA ASP A 40 -17.54 -0.48 -9.21
C ASP A 40 -16.28 -1.24 -9.67
N TYR A 41 -15.12 -0.89 -9.11
CA TYR A 41 -13.90 -1.67 -9.26
C TYR A 41 -14.01 -2.98 -8.45
N GLN A 42 -13.93 -4.12 -9.15
CA GLN A 42 -13.80 -5.41 -8.50
C GLN A 42 -12.33 -5.73 -8.27
N PHE A 43 -11.85 -5.53 -7.03
CA PHE A 43 -10.54 -6.02 -6.61
C PHE A 43 -10.55 -7.55 -6.64
N LYS A 44 -9.82 -8.16 -7.59
CA LYS A 44 -9.81 -9.61 -7.76
C LYS A 44 -8.91 -10.29 -6.75
N SER A 45 -7.72 -9.73 -6.55
CA SER A 45 -6.70 -10.30 -5.69
C SER A 45 -5.78 -9.21 -5.18
N PHE A 46 -5.29 -9.44 -3.97
CA PHE A 46 -4.37 -8.56 -3.29
C PHE A 46 -3.06 -9.33 -3.09
N TYR A 47 -1.93 -8.70 -3.43
CA TYR A 47 -0.60 -9.27 -3.23
C TYR A 47 0.22 -8.37 -2.31
N LYS A 48 0.79 -8.96 -1.25
CA LYS A 48 1.80 -8.31 -0.38
C LYS A 48 3.15 -8.81 -0.86
N THR A 49 3.98 -7.88 -1.31
CA THR A 49 5.39 -8.16 -1.55
C THR A 49 6.18 -7.62 -0.37
N PHE A 50 6.76 -8.54 0.40
CA PHE A 50 7.70 -8.21 1.46
C PHE A 50 9.00 -7.68 0.83
N ARG A 51 9.45 -6.49 1.26
CA ARG A 51 10.73 -5.93 0.81
C ARG A 51 11.81 -6.14 1.85
N SER A 52 11.56 -5.68 3.08
CA SER A 52 12.52 -5.82 4.16
C SER A 52 11.86 -5.75 5.53
N ILE A 53 12.55 -6.22 6.55
CA ILE A 53 12.19 -6.04 7.96
C ILE A 53 13.38 -5.45 8.69
N LYS A 54 13.14 -4.44 9.52
CA LYS A 54 14.16 -3.82 10.37
C LYS A 54 13.68 -3.84 11.81
N LEU A 55 14.58 -4.10 12.74
CA LEU A 55 14.32 -3.88 14.16
C LEU A 55 14.24 -2.37 14.39
N ASP A 56 13.23 -1.92 15.12
CA ASP A 56 13.21 -0.55 15.62
C ASP A 56 14.23 -0.46 16.76
N GLU A 57 15.48 -0.17 16.38
CA GLU A 57 16.59 -0.06 17.33
C GLU A 57 16.34 1.05 18.34
N PHE A 58 15.56 2.08 17.99
CA PHE A 58 15.25 3.27 18.80
C PHE A 58 14.00 3.13 19.68
N ASP A 59 13.46 1.93 19.90
CA ASP A 59 12.28 1.73 20.74
C ASP A 59 12.53 2.24 22.19
N PRO A 60 11.86 3.32 22.63
CA PRO A 60 12.15 4.01 23.90
C PRO A 60 11.96 3.13 25.14
N ARG A 61 11.31 1.96 25.00
CA ARG A 61 11.21 0.97 26.07
C ARG A 61 12.57 0.36 26.44
N PHE A 62 13.58 0.45 25.57
CA PHE A 62 14.93 -0.08 25.81
C PHE A 62 15.98 1.00 26.11
N TYR A 63 15.69 2.29 25.87
CA TYR A 63 16.62 3.41 26.18
C TYR A 63 16.40 4.07 27.54
N LYS A 64 15.35 3.67 28.28
CA LYS A 64 15.03 4.28 29.57
C LYS A 64 15.83 3.72 30.76
N ASP A 65 16.74 2.77 30.54
CA ASP A 65 17.46 2.09 31.63
C ASP A 65 18.99 2.23 31.65
N ASP A 66 19.60 3.06 30.78
CA ASP A 66 21.03 3.41 30.91
C ASP A 66 21.30 4.46 32.01
N GLY A 67 20.37 4.57 32.96
CA GLY A 67 20.34 5.65 33.95
C GLY A 67 20.51 5.25 35.40
N LYS A 68 20.51 3.96 35.80
CA LYS A 68 20.64 3.57 37.22
C LYS A 68 21.20 2.15 37.42
N VAL A 69 22.52 2.02 37.41
CA VAL A 69 23.20 1.14 38.38
C VAL A 69 24.13 2.04 39.18
N LYS A 70 23.66 2.43 40.37
CA LYS A 70 24.49 3.01 41.43
C LYS A 70 25.24 1.87 42.11
#